data_AF-D7KPB5-F1
#
_entry.id   AF-D7KPB5-F1
#
_cell.length_a   1.000
_cell.length_b   1.000
_cell.length_c   1.000
_cell.angle_alpha   90.00
_cell.angle_beta   90.00
_cell.angle_gamma   90.00
#
_symmetry.space_group_name_H-M   'P 1'
#
loop_
_entity.id
_entity.type
_entity.pdbx_description
1 polymer ?
#
loop_
_entity_poly.entity_id
_entity_poly.type
_entity_poly.pdbx_seq_one_letter_code
_entity_poly.pdbx_strand_id
1 'polypeptide(L)'
;MSSTDLKPEKSDPKSQNNQVPSEELGDSSSDNWRYRFQDFMEGGACKESYLDYHYCFDEEEPKYKEVLEKCMNAHSDYYEPVLALLETCKEQLTNDIEAIFLPSTILDQTKEGDAEREEMLEEKVLAFMKGGGCEEQCTAWRDCFEEAEKNKEDVDIKCAGVHAMWFNCMDAHSDYFHPFLAPLKTAGEDFEKKLEAFVSPKQAD
;
A
#
# COMPACT_ATOMS: atom_id res chain seq x y z
N MET A 1 -71.67 36.43 30.37
CA MET A 1 -72.31 37.50 29.58
C MET A 1 -71.22 38.24 28.80
N SER A 2 -71.50 38.50 27.52
CA SER A 2 -70.73 39.21 26.46
C SER A 2 -69.47 38.49 25.93
N SER A 3 -69.44 38.00 24.68
CA SER A 3 -69.47 38.68 23.34
C SER A 3 -68.26 39.62 23.16
N THR A 4 -67.50 39.63 22.06
CA THR A 4 -67.79 39.25 20.67
C THR A 4 -66.49 39.13 19.86
N ASP A 5 -66.64 38.50 18.71
CA ASP A 5 -65.77 38.25 17.56
C ASP A 5 -64.79 39.35 17.09
N LEU A 6 -63.76 38.94 16.32
CA LEU A 6 -63.59 39.30 14.89
C LEU A 6 -62.26 38.75 14.30
N LYS A 7 -62.39 37.97 13.22
CA LYS A 7 -61.45 37.74 12.10
C LYS A 7 -62.30 37.97 10.82
N PRO A 8 -61.85 38.40 9.60
CA PRO A 8 -60.59 38.17 8.86
C PRO A 8 -60.05 39.45 8.12
N GLU A 9 -58.90 39.48 7.44
CA GLU A 9 -58.68 39.15 6.02
C GLU A 9 -57.19 39.31 5.66
N LYS A 10 -56.57 38.26 5.08
CA LYS A 10 -56.04 38.15 3.70
C LYS A 10 -54.78 38.94 3.35
N SER A 11 -53.69 38.21 3.15
CA SER A 11 -53.02 38.08 1.84
C SER A 11 -51.86 37.05 1.89
N ASP A 12 -52.03 35.94 1.15
CA ASP A 12 -50.95 35.04 0.67
C ASP A 12 -50.31 35.62 -0.61
N PRO A 13 -49.23 35.07 -1.20
CA PRO A 13 -48.05 34.37 -0.66
C PRO A 13 -46.74 34.86 -1.33
N LYS A 14 -45.62 34.13 -1.09
CA LYS A 14 -44.48 33.93 -2.02
C LYS A 14 -43.21 34.76 -1.77
N SER A 15 -42.26 34.15 -1.06
CA SER A 15 -40.92 33.87 -1.58
C SER A 15 -40.12 33.12 -0.52
N GLN A 16 -40.20 31.78 -0.52
CA GLN A 16 -39.14 30.98 0.09
C GLN A 16 -37.91 31.16 -0.79
N ASN A 17 -36.96 31.98 -0.34
CA ASN A 17 -35.61 31.91 -0.87
C ASN A 17 -34.88 30.81 -0.11
N ASN A 18 -34.65 29.68 -0.77
CA ASN A 18 -33.76 28.64 -0.30
C ASN A 18 -32.34 29.21 -0.30
N GLN A 19 -31.85 29.58 0.88
CA GLN A 19 -30.41 29.54 1.14
C GLN A 19 -30.17 28.36 2.06
N VAL A 20 -29.84 27.23 1.44
CA VAL A 20 -29.08 26.18 2.10
C VAL A 20 -27.75 26.83 2.50
N PRO A 21 -27.35 26.79 3.78
CA PRO A 21 -26.01 27.15 4.18
C PRO A 21 -25.06 26.25 3.39
N SER A 22 -24.19 26.86 2.60
CA SER A 22 -23.08 26.15 1.98
C SER A 22 -22.25 25.60 3.12
N GLU A 23 -22.44 24.32 3.43
CA GLU A 23 -21.52 23.58 4.26
C GLU A 23 -20.18 23.65 3.53
N GLU A 24 -19.23 24.34 4.14
CA GLU A 24 -17.85 24.27 3.72
C GLU A 24 -17.41 22.82 3.87
N LEU A 25 -17.40 22.11 2.72
CA LEU A 25 -16.72 20.85 2.56
C LEU A 25 -15.25 21.12 2.89
N GLY A 26 -14.84 20.63 4.05
CA GLY A 26 -13.47 20.73 4.53
C GLY A 26 -12.50 20.23 3.46
N ASP A 27 -11.62 21.14 3.04
CA ASP A 27 -10.48 20.87 2.19
C ASP A 27 -9.46 20.04 3.00
N SER A 28 -9.67 18.73 3.08
CA SER A 28 -8.67 17.80 3.59
C SER A 28 -7.65 17.56 2.48
N SER A 29 -6.66 18.45 2.40
CA SER A 29 -5.55 18.42 1.44
C SER A 29 -4.82 17.06 1.37
N SER A 30 -4.94 16.19 2.38
CA SER A 30 -4.33 14.85 2.41
C SER A 30 -5.05 13.83 1.51
N ASP A 31 -6.32 14.04 1.17
CA ASP A 31 -7.09 13.13 0.32
C ASP A 31 -6.91 13.45 -1.18
N ASN A 32 -6.28 14.58 -1.52
CA ASN A 32 -6.19 15.07 -2.90
C ASN A 32 -5.22 14.24 -3.76
N TRP A 33 -4.13 13.72 -3.19
CA TRP A 33 -3.13 12.99 -3.98
C TRP A 33 -3.62 11.62 -4.46
N ARG A 34 -4.46 10.93 -3.68
CA ARG A 34 -5.04 9.63 -4.09
C ARG A 34 -5.92 9.78 -5.33
N TYR A 35 -6.74 10.84 -5.39
CA TYR A 35 -7.53 11.14 -6.58
C TYR A 35 -6.66 11.47 -7.79
N ARG A 36 -5.58 12.26 -7.59
CA ARG A 36 -4.64 12.56 -8.70
C ARG A 36 -3.89 11.32 -9.19
N PHE A 37 -3.57 10.40 -8.29
CA PHE A 37 -2.98 9.13 -8.66
C PHE A 37 -3.98 8.25 -9.42
N GLN A 38 -5.23 8.21 -8.98
CA GLN A 38 -6.30 7.56 -9.74
C GLN A 38 -6.44 8.18 -11.14
N ASP A 39 -6.49 9.52 -11.26
CA ASP A 39 -6.56 10.21 -12.56
C ASP A 39 -5.36 9.86 -13.47
N PHE A 40 -4.16 9.75 -12.90
CA PHE A 40 -2.98 9.26 -13.61
C PHE A 40 -3.20 7.80 -14.09
N MET A 41 -3.61 6.90 -13.22
CA MET A 41 -3.82 5.49 -13.59
C MET A 41 -4.90 5.33 -14.67
N GLU A 42 -5.99 6.10 -14.58
CA GLU A 42 -7.06 6.15 -15.57
C GLU A 42 -6.66 6.83 -16.89
N GLY A 43 -5.61 7.66 -16.89
CA GLY A 43 -5.08 8.31 -18.08
C GLY A 43 -4.22 7.41 -18.97
N GLY A 44 -3.79 6.26 -18.45
CA GLY A 44 -2.92 5.31 -19.15
C GLY A 44 -3.66 4.13 -19.81
N ALA A 45 -2.89 3.28 -20.47
CA ALA A 45 -3.42 2.09 -21.18
C ALA A 45 -3.98 1.00 -20.26
N CYS A 46 -3.65 1.05 -18.96
CA CYS A 46 -4.04 0.04 -17.97
C CYS A 46 -5.23 0.46 -17.10
N LYS A 47 -6.01 1.46 -17.52
CA LYS A 47 -7.21 1.93 -16.80
C LYS A 47 -8.12 0.79 -16.34
N GLU A 48 -8.53 -0.10 -17.25
CA GLU A 48 -9.49 -1.16 -16.93
C GLU A 48 -8.91 -2.12 -15.88
N SER A 49 -7.68 -2.60 -16.06
CA SER A 49 -7.00 -3.46 -15.09
C SER A 49 -6.81 -2.77 -13.73
N TYR A 50 -6.59 -1.46 -13.71
CA TYR A 50 -6.47 -0.69 -12.49
C TYR A 50 -7.81 -0.57 -11.74
N LEU A 51 -8.90 -0.29 -12.44
CA LEU A 51 -10.22 -0.20 -11.83
C LEU A 51 -10.67 -1.56 -11.28
N ASP A 52 -10.41 -2.64 -12.02
CA ASP A 52 -10.68 -4.00 -11.56
C ASP A 52 -9.92 -4.32 -10.25
N TYR A 53 -8.65 -3.94 -10.15
CA TYR A 53 -7.87 -4.06 -8.92
C TYR A 53 -8.39 -3.14 -7.81
N HIS A 54 -8.64 -1.87 -8.10
CA HIS A 54 -9.01 -0.87 -7.10
C HIS A 54 -10.37 -1.16 -6.45
N TYR A 55 -11.32 -1.72 -7.20
CA TYR A 55 -12.64 -2.09 -6.70
C TYR A 55 -12.74 -3.56 -6.28
N CYS A 56 -11.63 -4.31 -6.26
CA CYS A 56 -11.63 -5.66 -5.71
C CYS A 56 -11.66 -5.60 -4.18
N PHE A 57 -12.60 -6.31 -3.55
CA PHE A 57 -12.74 -6.40 -2.09
C PHE A 57 -12.67 -7.84 -1.55
N ASP A 58 -12.37 -8.81 -2.41
CA ASP A 58 -12.51 -10.24 -2.11
C ASP A 58 -11.19 -11.02 -2.38
N GLU A 59 -11.19 -12.33 -2.12
CA GLU A 59 -10.05 -13.27 -2.26
C GLU A 59 -9.39 -13.30 -3.66
N GLU A 60 -9.92 -12.58 -4.64
CA GLU A 60 -9.38 -12.46 -6.00
C GLU A 60 -8.42 -11.28 -6.20
N GLU A 61 -8.26 -10.41 -5.19
CA GLU A 61 -7.34 -9.25 -5.20
C GLU A 61 -5.95 -9.60 -5.80
N PRO A 62 -5.31 -10.73 -5.43
CA PRO A 62 -3.99 -11.07 -5.97
C PRO A 62 -3.97 -11.27 -7.49
N LYS A 63 -5.05 -11.79 -8.10
CA LYS A 63 -5.16 -11.97 -9.56
C LYS A 63 -5.25 -10.62 -10.28
N TYR A 64 -6.04 -9.70 -9.73
CA TYR A 64 -6.21 -8.37 -10.33
C TYR A 64 -4.92 -7.54 -10.22
N LYS A 65 -4.20 -7.67 -9.11
CA LYS A 65 -2.85 -7.10 -8.94
C LYS A 65 -1.90 -7.60 -10.04
N GLU A 66 -1.85 -8.92 -10.28
CA GLU A 66 -0.99 -9.53 -11.30
C GLU A 66 -1.34 -9.00 -12.71
N VAL A 67 -2.63 -8.90 -13.05
CA VAL A 67 -3.08 -8.37 -14.34
C VAL A 67 -2.70 -6.90 -14.52
N LEU A 68 -2.84 -6.09 -13.46
CA LEU A 68 -2.43 -4.69 -13.47
C LEU A 68 -0.91 -4.55 -13.65
N GLU A 69 -0.11 -5.29 -12.89
CA GLU A 69 1.35 -5.25 -12.95
C GLU A 69 1.87 -5.65 -14.34
N LYS A 70 1.35 -6.74 -14.92
CA LYS A 70 1.70 -7.14 -16.29
C LYS A 70 1.37 -6.06 -17.30
N CYS A 71 0.23 -5.38 -17.15
CA CYS A 71 -0.15 -4.28 -18.01
C CYS A 71 0.81 -3.09 -17.86
N MET A 72 1.10 -2.67 -16.63
CA MET A 72 2.00 -1.54 -16.37
C MET A 72 3.40 -1.80 -16.92
N ASN A 73 3.91 -3.03 -16.82
CA ASN A 73 5.19 -3.41 -17.38
C ASN A 73 5.19 -3.40 -18.93
N ALA A 74 4.12 -3.90 -19.56
CA ALA A 74 3.96 -3.87 -21.02
C ALA A 74 3.81 -2.45 -21.58
N HIS A 75 3.27 -1.52 -20.78
CA HIS A 75 3.09 -0.10 -21.08
C HIS A 75 4.00 0.78 -20.22
N SER A 76 5.21 0.28 -19.96
CA SER A 76 6.17 0.93 -19.06
C SER A 76 6.57 2.32 -19.53
N ASP A 77 6.44 2.68 -20.81
CA ASP A 77 6.68 4.04 -21.30
C ASP A 77 5.81 5.10 -20.61
N TYR A 78 4.56 4.78 -20.29
CA TYR A 78 3.66 5.64 -19.52
C TYR A 78 3.88 5.52 -18.01
N TYR A 79 4.07 4.28 -17.52
CA TYR A 79 4.12 3.97 -16.09
C TYR A 79 5.54 4.05 -15.48
N GLU A 80 6.57 4.34 -16.28
CA GLU A 80 7.98 4.39 -15.86
C GLU A 80 8.18 5.19 -14.57
N PRO A 81 7.58 6.38 -14.37
CA PRO A 81 7.82 7.13 -13.15
C PRO A 81 7.39 6.38 -11.89
N VAL A 82 6.24 5.69 -11.92
CA VAL A 82 5.71 4.96 -10.77
C VAL A 82 6.48 3.64 -10.57
N LEU A 83 6.82 2.96 -11.66
CA LEU A 83 7.64 1.74 -11.61
C LEU A 83 9.04 2.03 -11.05
N ALA A 84 9.67 3.14 -11.46
CA ALA A 84 10.97 3.56 -10.95
C ALA A 84 10.92 3.95 -9.48
N LEU A 85 9.84 4.61 -9.02
CA LEU A 85 9.63 4.89 -7.60
C LEU A 85 9.50 3.61 -6.78
N LEU A 86 8.75 2.63 -7.29
CA LEU A 86 8.59 1.33 -6.64
C LEU A 86 9.93 0.61 -6.52
N GLU A 87 10.71 0.55 -7.60
CA GLU A 87 12.02 -0.11 -7.62
C GLU A 87 13.00 0.57 -6.65
N THR A 88 13.07 1.90 -6.67
CA THR A 88 13.92 2.65 -5.74
C THR A 88 13.56 2.38 -4.27
N CYS A 89 12.26 2.26 -3.95
CA CYS A 89 11.84 1.94 -2.58
C CYS A 89 12.14 0.49 -2.20
N LYS A 90 12.02 -0.46 -3.13
CA LYS A 90 12.44 -1.86 -2.92
C LYS A 90 13.93 -1.95 -2.64
N GLU A 91 14.77 -1.34 -3.47
CA GLU A 91 16.22 -1.30 -3.28
C GLU A 91 16.60 -0.70 -1.91
N GLN A 92 15.97 0.42 -1.53
CA GLN A 92 16.22 1.02 -0.22
C GLN A 92 15.82 0.10 0.93
N LEU A 93 14.67 -0.57 0.84
CA LEU A 93 14.23 -1.53 1.85
C LEU A 93 15.23 -2.69 1.99
N THR A 94 15.71 -3.24 0.86
CA THR A 94 16.75 -4.29 0.88
C THR A 94 18.00 -3.81 1.58
N ASN A 95 18.50 -2.62 1.25
CA ASN A 95 19.69 -2.03 1.90
C ASN A 95 19.50 -1.83 3.40
N ASP A 96 18.31 -1.38 3.83
CA ASP A 96 18.01 -1.17 5.26
C ASP A 96 17.98 -2.49 6.03
N ILE A 97 17.37 -3.53 5.44
CA ILE A 97 17.35 -4.89 6.00
C ILE A 97 18.77 -5.47 6.05
N GLU A 98 19.56 -5.32 4.99
CA GLU A 98 20.98 -5.72 4.97
C GLU A 98 21.77 -5.04 6.08
N ALA A 99 21.62 -3.74 6.28
CA ALA A 99 22.33 -3.00 7.32
C ALA A 99 22.04 -3.52 8.74
N ILE A 100 20.85 -4.10 8.95
CA ILE A 100 20.43 -4.68 10.23
C ILE A 100 21.01 -6.09 10.42
N PHE A 101 20.89 -6.95 9.41
CA PHE A 101 21.19 -8.39 9.55
C PHE A 101 22.61 -8.78 9.09
N LEU A 102 23.24 -7.94 8.28
CA LEU A 102 24.62 -8.07 7.80
C LEU A 102 25.44 -6.80 8.14
N PRO A 103 25.67 -6.50 9.43
CA PRO A 103 26.46 -5.34 9.81
C PRO A 103 27.86 -5.40 9.21
N SER A 104 28.48 -4.24 8.99
CA SER A 104 29.77 -4.08 8.30
C SER A 104 30.91 -4.96 8.85
N THR A 105 30.84 -5.37 10.11
CA THR A 105 31.80 -6.29 10.74
C THR A 105 31.78 -7.69 10.14
N ILE A 106 30.67 -8.13 9.54
CA ILE A 106 30.53 -9.41 8.82
C ILE A 106 30.99 -9.26 7.37
N LEU A 107 30.61 -8.15 6.72
CA LEU A 107 31.00 -7.80 5.34
C LEU A 107 32.52 -7.59 5.19
N ASP A 108 33.17 -6.95 6.17
CA ASP A 108 34.63 -6.74 6.15
C ASP A 108 35.42 -8.06 6.24
N GLN A 109 34.80 -9.14 6.72
CA GLN A 109 35.40 -10.47 6.82
C GLN A 109 35.18 -11.31 5.56
N THR A 110 34.20 -10.96 4.73
CA THR A 110 33.79 -11.71 3.54
C THR A 110 33.97 -10.84 2.30
N LYS A 111 35.08 -11.04 1.57
CA LYS A 111 35.25 -10.51 0.19
C LYS A 111 34.41 -11.32 -0.81
N GLU A 112 33.14 -11.50 -0.50
CA GLU A 112 32.25 -12.42 -1.19
C GLU A 112 31.44 -11.70 -2.27
N GLY A 113 30.96 -12.47 -3.24
CA GLY A 113 30.13 -11.98 -4.34
C GLY A 113 28.74 -11.54 -3.89
N ASP A 114 27.95 -11.05 -4.84
CA ASP A 114 26.59 -10.58 -4.56
C ASP A 114 25.65 -11.71 -4.12
N ALA A 115 25.71 -12.85 -4.82
CA ALA A 115 24.91 -14.03 -4.51
C ALA A 115 25.20 -14.63 -3.12
N GLU A 116 26.47 -14.62 -2.69
CA GLU A 116 26.88 -15.13 -1.36
C GLU A 116 26.37 -14.19 -0.24
N ARG A 117 26.36 -12.87 -0.48
CA ARG A 117 25.75 -11.91 0.45
C ARG A 117 24.25 -12.11 0.58
N GLU A 118 23.55 -12.31 -0.52
CA GLU A 118 22.11 -12.56 -0.55
C GLU A 118 21.76 -13.84 0.23
N GLU A 119 22.48 -14.94 -0.02
CA GLU A 119 22.29 -16.20 0.73
C GLU A 119 22.55 -16.03 2.23
N MET A 120 23.62 -15.32 2.61
CA MET A 120 23.89 -14.99 4.02
C MET A 120 22.77 -14.15 4.64
N LEU A 121 22.26 -13.15 3.91
CA LEU A 121 21.16 -12.31 4.39
C LEU A 121 19.92 -13.15 4.66
N GLU A 122 19.53 -13.99 3.71
CA GLU A 122 18.39 -14.90 3.83
C GLU A 122 18.55 -15.83 5.04
N GLU A 123 19.73 -16.41 5.25
CA GLU A 123 20.01 -17.26 6.42
C GLU A 123 19.80 -16.48 7.74
N LYS A 124 20.33 -15.25 7.82
CA LYS A 124 20.22 -14.41 9.03
C LYS A 124 18.77 -13.98 9.28
N VAL A 125 18.06 -13.55 8.24
CA VAL A 125 16.65 -13.15 8.35
C VAL A 125 15.81 -14.35 8.76
N LEU A 126 15.98 -15.52 8.12
CA LEU A 126 15.23 -16.73 8.49
C LEU A 126 15.51 -17.15 9.93
N ALA A 127 16.77 -17.10 10.38
CA ALA A 127 17.14 -17.40 11.75
C ALA A 127 16.47 -16.44 12.76
N PHE A 128 16.40 -15.14 12.42
CA PHE A 128 15.65 -14.16 13.20
C PHE A 128 14.14 -14.43 13.21
N MET A 129 13.56 -14.75 12.05
CA MET A 129 12.13 -14.99 11.87
C MET A 129 11.61 -16.23 12.62
N LYS A 130 12.47 -17.23 12.82
CA LYS A 130 12.17 -18.39 13.68
C LYS A 130 12.17 -18.05 15.17
N GLY A 131 12.70 -16.89 15.55
CA GLY A 131 12.56 -16.35 16.91
C GLY A 131 11.20 -15.69 17.13
N GLY A 132 11.06 -14.98 18.26
CA GLY A 132 9.93 -14.06 18.47
C GLY A 132 8.54 -14.66 18.68
N GLY A 133 8.39 -15.98 18.64
CA GLY A 133 7.10 -16.65 18.88
C GLY A 133 6.22 -16.84 17.65
N CYS A 134 6.72 -16.53 16.45
CA CYS A 134 6.01 -16.71 15.17
C CYS A 134 6.59 -17.81 14.28
N GLU A 135 7.32 -18.76 14.87
CA GLU A 135 8.02 -19.84 14.15
C GLU A 135 7.07 -20.72 13.32
N GLU A 136 5.89 -21.05 13.86
CA GLU A 136 4.92 -21.90 13.18
C GLU A 136 4.39 -21.23 11.91
N GLN A 137 4.14 -19.92 11.97
CA GLN A 137 3.62 -19.10 10.88
C GLN A 137 4.70 -18.84 9.84
N CYS A 138 5.94 -18.60 10.27
CA CYS A 138 7.11 -18.52 9.38
C CYS A 138 7.32 -19.85 8.62
N THR A 139 7.20 -20.99 9.32
CA THR A 139 7.28 -22.32 8.71
C THR A 139 6.15 -22.56 7.73
N ALA A 140 4.91 -22.24 8.09
CA ALA A 140 3.76 -22.37 7.19
C ALA A 140 3.92 -21.52 5.93
N TRP A 141 4.43 -20.28 6.06
CA TRP A 141 4.70 -19.42 4.91
C TRP A 141 5.76 -20.02 3.98
N ARG A 142 6.88 -20.52 4.53
CA ARG A 142 7.93 -21.17 3.74
C ARG A 142 7.42 -22.43 3.05
N ASP A 143 6.69 -23.29 3.75
CA ASP A 143 6.16 -24.52 3.18
C ASP A 143 5.17 -24.21 2.04
N CYS A 144 4.37 -23.15 2.18
CA CYS A 144 3.51 -22.64 1.11
C CYS A 144 4.32 -22.11 -0.10
N PHE A 145 5.38 -21.34 0.17
CA PHE A 145 6.27 -20.80 -0.85
C PHE A 145 6.91 -21.94 -1.67
N GLU A 146 7.50 -22.93 -1.00
CA GLU A 146 8.12 -24.10 -1.65
C GLU A 146 7.10 -24.92 -2.48
N GLU A 147 5.86 -25.06 -1.98
CA GLU A 147 4.78 -25.70 -2.73
C GLU A 147 4.43 -24.91 -4.00
N ALA A 148 4.26 -23.60 -3.88
CA ALA A 148 3.92 -22.71 -4.99
C ALA A 148 5.00 -22.76 -6.08
N GLU A 149 6.28 -22.65 -5.71
CA GLU A 149 7.40 -22.76 -6.66
C GLU A 149 7.41 -24.10 -7.39
N LYS A 150 7.28 -25.21 -6.63
CA LYS A 150 7.26 -26.56 -7.19
C LYS A 150 6.13 -26.74 -8.21
N ASN A 151 4.97 -26.14 -7.94
CA ASN A 151 3.80 -26.21 -8.80
C ASN A 151 3.79 -25.13 -9.89
N LYS A 152 4.74 -24.19 -9.88
CA LYS A 152 4.75 -22.99 -10.74
C LYS A 152 3.48 -22.15 -10.59
N GLU A 153 2.95 -22.11 -9.37
CA GLU A 153 1.87 -21.24 -8.96
C GLU A 153 2.44 -19.88 -8.57
N ASP A 154 1.66 -18.82 -8.74
CA ASP A 154 2.03 -17.51 -8.23
C ASP A 154 2.02 -17.52 -6.69
N VAL A 155 3.17 -17.24 -6.08
CA VAL A 155 3.37 -17.26 -4.63
C VAL A 155 2.53 -16.20 -3.93
N ASP A 156 2.44 -14.99 -4.50
CA ASP A 156 1.68 -13.88 -3.92
C ASP A 156 0.20 -14.26 -3.83
N ILE A 157 -0.33 -14.95 -4.85
CA ILE A 157 -1.71 -15.44 -4.86
C ILE A 157 -1.89 -16.63 -3.92
N LYS A 158 -1.06 -17.67 -4.08
CA LYS A 158 -1.20 -18.93 -3.36
C LYS A 158 -1.02 -18.77 -1.85
N CYS A 159 -0.09 -17.92 -1.44
CA CYS A 159 0.34 -17.79 -0.06
C CYS A 159 -0.13 -16.51 0.64
N ALA A 160 -0.95 -15.67 -0.01
CA ALA A 160 -1.49 -14.42 0.56
C ALA A 160 -2.03 -14.59 1.99
N GLY A 161 -2.90 -15.59 2.21
CA GLY A 161 -3.51 -15.82 3.53
C GLY A 161 -2.49 -16.22 4.60
N VAL A 162 -1.54 -17.10 4.25
CA VAL A 162 -0.49 -17.54 5.18
C VAL A 162 0.50 -16.41 5.47
N HIS A 163 0.84 -15.62 4.46
CA HIS A 163 1.65 -14.41 4.59
C HIS A 163 0.99 -13.38 5.51
N ALA A 164 -0.32 -13.13 5.35
CA ALA A 164 -1.07 -12.23 6.24
C ALA A 164 -1.09 -12.75 7.69
N MET A 165 -1.29 -14.07 7.91
CA MET A 165 -1.21 -14.66 9.25
C MET A 165 0.17 -14.48 9.88
N TRP A 166 1.24 -14.63 9.09
CA TRP A 166 2.61 -14.43 9.56
C TRP A 166 2.89 -12.97 9.92
N PHE A 167 2.50 -12.02 9.07
CA PHE A 167 2.62 -10.58 9.36
C PHE A 167 1.80 -10.15 10.58
N ASN A 168 0.58 -10.65 10.73
CA ASN A 168 -0.24 -10.38 11.91
C ASN A 168 0.40 -10.90 13.20
N CYS A 169 1.07 -12.06 13.13
CA CYS A 169 1.86 -12.57 14.25
C CYS A 169 3.02 -11.63 14.57
N MET A 170 3.79 -11.21 13.57
CA MET A 170 4.92 -10.30 13.77
C MET A 170 4.50 -8.96 14.38
N ASP A 171 3.37 -8.39 13.94
CA ASP A 171 2.84 -7.15 14.50
C ASP A 171 2.35 -7.32 15.95
N ALA A 172 1.70 -8.44 16.28
CA ALA A 172 1.33 -8.77 17.66
C ALA A 172 2.55 -8.98 18.58
N HIS A 173 3.69 -9.36 18.01
CA HIS A 173 4.98 -9.54 18.67
C HIS A 173 5.98 -8.44 18.31
N SER A 174 5.49 -7.22 18.05
CA SER A 174 6.29 -6.11 17.51
C SER A 174 7.53 -5.78 18.33
N ASP A 175 7.54 -5.99 19.65
CA ASP A 175 8.71 -5.73 20.50
C ASP A 175 9.93 -6.54 20.05
N TYR A 176 9.73 -7.78 19.59
CA TYR A 176 10.79 -8.60 19.02
C TYR A 176 11.03 -8.27 17.56
N PHE A 177 9.97 -8.16 16.76
CA PHE A 177 10.06 -7.99 15.30
C PHE A 177 10.32 -6.55 14.83
N HIS A 178 10.44 -5.59 15.76
CA HIS A 178 10.71 -4.19 15.45
C HIS A 178 11.87 -3.97 14.47
N PRO A 179 13.03 -4.65 14.58
CA PRO A 179 14.13 -4.49 13.64
C PRO A 179 13.75 -4.81 12.20
N PHE A 180 12.82 -5.75 11.98
CA PHE A 180 12.32 -6.06 10.65
C PHE A 180 11.17 -5.13 10.25
N LEU A 181 10.17 -4.95 11.12
CA LEU A 181 8.95 -4.19 10.79
C LEU A 181 9.19 -2.69 10.58
N ALA A 182 10.18 -2.08 11.25
CA ALA A 182 10.41 -0.64 11.16
C ALA A 182 10.89 -0.18 9.76
N PRO A 183 11.89 -0.83 9.13
CA PRO A 183 12.23 -0.58 7.72
C PRO A 183 11.04 -0.76 6.78
N LEU A 184 10.22 -1.81 6.94
CA LEU A 184 9.06 -2.04 6.08
C LEU A 184 8.04 -0.90 6.19
N LYS A 185 7.73 -0.44 7.41
CA LYS A 185 6.82 0.70 7.63
C LYS A 185 7.39 1.98 7.02
N THR A 186 8.68 2.25 7.24
CA THR A 186 9.37 3.42 6.67
C THR A 186 9.34 3.41 5.14
N ALA A 187 9.64 2.27 4.51
CA ALA A 187 9.63 2.14 3.07
C ALA A 187 8.22 2.38 2.47
N GLY A 188 7.17 1.90 3.15
CA GLY A 188 5.78 2.18 2.77
C GLY A 188 5.43 3.67 2.84
N GLU A 189 5.74 4.32 3.97
CA GLU A 189 5.51 5.76 4.14
C GLU A 189 6.30 6.60 3.12
N ASP A 190 7.54 6.22 2.81
CA ASP A 190 8.37 6.93 1.85
C ASP A 190 7.91 6.71 0.42
N PHE A 191 7.39 5.52 0.08
CA PHE A 191 6.73 5.29 -1.21
C PHE A 191 5.49 6.17 -1.36
N GLU A 192 4.62 6.25 -0.34
CA GLU A 192 3.44 7.12 -0.37
C GLU A 192 3.83 8.60 -0.55
N LYS A 193 4.82 9.11 0.19
CA LYS A 193 5.31 10.49 0.04
C LYS A 193 5.86 10.76 -1.35
N LYS A 194 6.65 9.84 -1.90
CA LYS A 194 7.21 9.99 -3.26
C LYS A 194 6.11 9.97 -4.32
N LEU A 195 5.10 9.10 -4.13
CA LEU A 195 3.96 9.01 -5.03
C LEU A 195 3.09 10.27 -4.97
N GLU A 196 2.82 10.78 -3.76
CA GLU A 196 2.15 12.07 -3.55
C GLU A 196 2.90 13.22 -4.23
N ALA A 197 4.22 13.28 -4.07
CA ALA A 197 5.04 14.31 -4.71
C ALA A 197 5.01 14.20 -6.25
N PHE A 198 4.98 12.98 -6.80
CA PHE A 198 4.89 12.73 -8.23
C PHE A 198 3.57 13.25 -8.83
N VAL A 199 2.43 12.96 -8.19
CA VAL A 199 1.09 13.32 -8.70
C VAL A 199 0.66 14.73 -8.31
N SER A 200 1.42 15.41 -7.45
CA SER A 200 1.12 16.77 -7.04
C SER A 200 1.46 17.78 -8.15
N PRO A 201 0.63 18.83 -8.34
CA PRO A 201 0.92 19.91 -9.27
C PRO A 201 2.30 20.48 -8.99
N LYS A 202 3.15 20.56 -10.02
CA LYS A 202 4.35 21.37 -9.95
C LYS A 202 3.90 22.81 -9.74
N GLN A 203 4.39 23.46 -8.69
CA GLN A 203 4.12 24.88 -8.47
C GLN A 203 4.59 25.64 -9.71
N ALA A 204 3.70 26.47 -10.27
CA ALA A 204 4.07 27.37 -11.35
C ALA A 204 4.93 28.49 -10.76
N ASP A 205 6.19 28.56 -11.18
CA ASP A 205 7.09 29.70 -10.93
C ASP A 205 6.59 30.98 -11.64
#